data_AF-A0A183AV50-F1
#
_entry.id   AF-A0A183AV50-F1
#
_cell.length_a   1.000
_cell.length_b   1.000
_cell.length_c   1.000
_cell.angle_alpha   90.00
_cell.angle_beta   90.00
_cell.angle_gamma   90.00
#
_symmetry.space_group_name_H-M   'P 1'
#
loop_
_entity.id
_entity.type
_entity.pdbx_description
1 polymer ?
#
loop_
_entity_poly.entity_id
_entity_poly.type
_entity_poly.pdbx_seq_one_letter_code
_entity_poly.pdbx_strand_id
1 'polypeptide(L)'
;MVAQNVTYQKGRIHTMLDEATDPWGVKVERVEVKDVRLPVQLQRAMAAEAEAAREARAKVIAAEGEWKASRALKEAADVITESPFAVQLRYLQTLGTISAEKNSTIIFPLPVDLITHFMRDGNSAGHNSRGGTTGHGGPSHSRADRSHDGAQTAAAAAAAAAAAAAAVEQQSTGPDNNSQFAV
;
A
#
# COMPACT_ATOMS: atom_id res chain seq x y z
N MET A 1 0.64 28.18 2.46
CA MET A 1 -0.04 29.48 2.64
C MET A 1 0.93 30.64 2.92
N VAL A 2 1.91 30.49 3.83
CA VAL A 2 2.89 31.55 4.14
C VAL A 2 3.80 31.92 2.95
N ALA A 3 4.29 30.95 2.17
CA ALA A 3 5.18 31.21 1.04
C ALA A 3 4.52 31.99 -0.12
N GLN A 4 3.25 31.69 -0.43
CA GLN A 4 2.50 32.39 -1.50
C GLN A 4 2.30 33.87 -1.18
N ASN A 5 2.06 34.22 0.09
CA ASN A 5 1.91 35.61 0.52
C ASN A 5 3.21 36.41 0.36
N VAL A 6 4.38 35.82 0.62
CA VAL A 6 5.67 36.52 0.47
C VAL A 6 5.98 36.85 -0.99
N THR A 7 5.70 35.93 -1.92
CA THR A 7 5.89 36.16 -3.36
C THR A 7 4.98 37.29 -3.88
N TYR A 8 3.74 37.34 -3.41
CA TYR A 8 2.80 38.42 -3.76
C TYR A 8 3.30 39.79 -3.25
N GLN A 9 3.80 39.85 -2.01
CA GLN A 9 4.37 41.09 -1.47
C GLN A 9 5.61 41.54 -2.26
N LYS A 10 6.48 40.62 -2.67
CA LYS A 10 7.66 40.94 -3.51
C LYS A 10 7.27 41.62 -4.82
N GLY A 11 6.25 41.12 -5.52
CA GLY A 11 5.76 41.73 -6.76
C GLY A 11 5.24 43.15 -6.55
N ARG A 12 4.46 43.37 -5.48
CA ARG A 12 3.93 44.70 -5.14
C ARG A 12 5.04 45.71 -4.80
N ILE A 13 6.02 45.29 -4.01
CA ILE A 13 7.15 46.15 -3.63
C ILE A 13 7.99 46.49 -4.87
N HIS A 14 8.19 45.54 -5.78
CA HIS A 14 8.89 45.79 -7.06
C HIS A 14 8.18 46.87 -7.88
N THR A 15 6.87 46.74 -8.10
CA THR A 15 6.09 47.73 -8.86
C THR A 15 6.12 49.12 -8.20
N MET A 16 5.95 49.20 -6.88
CA MET A 16 5.99 50.48 -6.15
C MET A 16 7.38 51.14 -6.19
N LEU A 17 8.46 50.35 -6.11
CA LEU A 17 9.81 50.91 -6.21
C LEU A 17 10.12 51.37 -7.64
N ASP A 18 9.79 50.57 -8.66
CA ASP A 18 10.03 50.90 -10.06
C ASP A 18 9.36 52.24 -10.42
N GLU A 19 8.08 52.41 -10.08
CA GLU A 19 7.31 53.64 -10.30
C GLU A 19 7.90 54.85 -9.54
N ALA A 20 8.42 54.65 -8.33
CA ALA A 20 9.04 55.72 -7.54
C ALA A 20 10.44 56.12 -8.06
N THR A 21 11.16 55.21 -8.73
CA THR A 21 12.52 55.45 -9.23
C THR A 21 12.59 55.88 -10.69
N ASP A 22 11.50 55.75 -11.45
CA ASP A 22 11.38 56.22 -12.83
C ASP A 22 11.76 57.71 -13.02
N PRO A 23 11.37 58.65 -12.14
CA PRO A 23 11.77 60.06 -12.28
C PRO A 23 13.27 60.30 -12.13
N TRP A 24 14.00 59.36 -11.52
CA TRP A 24 15.45 59.43 -11.33
C TRP A 24 16.22 58.69 -12.44
N GLY A 25 15.50 58.09 -13.40
CA GLY A 25 16.10 57.33 -14.50
C GLY A 25 16.75 56.02 -14.06
N VAL A 26 16.36 55.46 -12.91
CA VAL A 26 16.90 54.22 -12.36
C VAL A 26 15.88 53.10 -12.54
N LYS A 27 16.28 52.01 -13.22
CA LYS A 27 15.44 50.83 -13.42
C LYS A 27 15.67 49.79 -12.32
N VAL A 28 14.61 49.31 -11.69
CA VAL A 28 14.71 48.27 -10.65
C VAL A 28 14.61 46.88 -11.29
N GLU A 29 15.73 46.16 -11.40
CA GLU A 29 15.75 44.84 -12.04
C GLU A 29 15.21 43.71 -11.15
N ARG A 30 15.49 43.73 -9.84
CA ARG A 30 15.11 42.65 -8.93
C ARG A 30 14.97 43.13 -7.49
N VAL A 31 13.85 42.76 -6.85
CA VAL A 31 13.65 42.90 -5.40
C VAL A 31 13.76 41.52 -4.75
N GLU A 32 14.56 41.42 -3.70
CA GLU A 32 14.69 40.21 -2.89
C GLU A 32 14.40 40.54 -1.42
N VAL A 33 13.54 39.74 -0.80
CA VAL A 33 13.30 39.81 0.64
C VAL A 33 14.41 39.03 1.31
N LYS A 34 15.24 39.70 2.12
CA LYS A 34 16.36 39.05 2.81
C LYS A 34 15.90 38.26 4.03
N ASP A 35 15.43 38.94 5.07
CA ASP A 35 15.07 38.31 6.35
C ASP A 35 13.67 38.71 6.81
N VAL A 36 12.83 37.72 7.09
CA VAL A 36 11.55 37.89 7.79
C VAL A 36 11.64 37.14 9.11
N ARG A 37 11.68 37.88 10.23
CA ARG A 37 11.75 37.28 11.56
C ARG A 37 10.34 37.18 12.15
N LEU A 38 9.86 35.95 12.33
CA LEU A 38 8.63 35.70 13.09
C LEU A 38 8.96 35.59 14.59
N PRO A 39 8.10 36.08 15.49
CA PRO A 39 8.26 35.86 16.92
C PRO A 39 8.32 34.37 17.27
N VAL A 40 9.20 33.99 18.21
CA VAL A 40 9.47 32.58 18.58
C VAL A 40 8.22 31.83 19.02
N GLN A 41 7.28 32.50 19.69
CA GLN A 41 6.01 31.92 20.13
C GLN A 41 5.14 31.49 18.94
N LEU A 42 5.05 32.32 17.89
CA LEU A 42 4.27 32.03 16.69
C LEU A 42 4.93 30.93 15.87
N GLN A 43 6.26 30.95 15.71
CA GLN A 43 6.98 29.89 14.98
C GLN A 43 6.72 28.51 15.58
N ARG A 44 6.73 28.40 16.91
CA ARG A 44 6.43 27.14 17.62
C ARG A 44 4.97 26.71 17.42
N ALA A 45 4.02 27.63 17.54
CA ALA A 45 2.61 27.32 17.31
C ALA A 45 2.34 26.86 15.87
N MET A 46 2.92 27.55 14.88
CA MET A 46 2.78 27.19 13.47
C MET A 46 3.46 25.86 13.14
N ALA A 47 4.61 25.56 13.75
CA ALA A 47 5.27 24.26 13.60
C ALA A 47 4.39 23.13 14.16
N ALA A 48 3.83 23.31 15.37
CA ALA A 48 2.93 22.33 15.98
C ALA A 48 1.65 22.13 15.15
N GLU A 49 1.06 23.21 14.63
CA GLU A 49 -0.11 23.13 13.74
C GLU A 49 0.22 22.42 12.42
N ALA A 50 1.38 22.73 11.82
CA ALA A 50 1.83 22.07 10.59
C ALA A 50 2.09 20.58 10.80
N GLU A 51 2.66 20.19 11.94
CA GLU A 51 2.87 18.79 12.32
C GLU A 51 1.55 18.06 12.51
N ALA A 52 0.62 18.62 13.29
CA ALA A 52 -0.71 18.04 13.49
C ALA A 52 -1.48 17.89 12.17
N ALA A 53 -1.42 18.89 11.28
CA ALA A 53 -2.04 18.82 9.96
C ALA A 53 -1.39 17.75 9.07
N ARG A 54 -0.07 17.58 9.15
CA ARG A 54 0.66 16.54 8.41
C ARG A 54 0.28 15.15 8.90
N GLU A 55 0.24 14.93 10.21
CA GLU A 55 -0.16 13.66 10.80
C GLU A 55 -1.60 13.30 10.48
N ALA A 56 -2.52 14.27 10.58
CA ALA A 56 -3.92 14.07 10.22
C ALA A 56 -4.06 13.64 8.75
N ARG A 57 -3.38 14.33 7.83
CA ARG A 57 -3.37 13.97 6.40
C ARG A 57 -2.74 12.59 6.16
N ALA A 58 -1.66 12.26 6.85
CA ALA A 58 -1.02 10.95 6.73
C ALA A 58 -1.97 9.81 7.14
N LYS A 59 -2.75 9.98 8.21
CA LYS A 59 -3.75 8.99 8.65
C LYS A 59 -4.88 8.80 7.63
N VAL A 60 -5.36 9.90 7.03
CA VAL A 60 -6.39 9.84 5.98
C VAL A 60 -5.87 9.07 4.77
N ILE A 61 -4.67 9.40 4.29
CA ILE A 61 -4.04 8.72 3.14
C ILE A 61 -3.81 7.24 3.44
N ALA A 62 -3.37 6.90 4.66
CA ALA A 62 -3.19 5.51 5.06
C ALA A 62 -4.52 4.73 5.04
N ALA A 63 -5.57 5.29 5.64
CA ALA A 63 -6.90 4.65 5.66
C ALA A 63 -7.50 4.50 4.25
N GLU A 64 -7.36 5.52 3.39
CA GLU A 64 -7.78 5.45 2.00
C GLU A 64 -6.97 4.42 1.19
N GLY A 65 -5.66 4.36 1.45
CA GLY A 65 -4.77 3.36 0.86
C GLY A 65 -5.15 1.94 1.26
N GLU A 66 -5.42 1.69 2.54
CA GLU A 66 -5.89 0.41 3.05
C GLU A 66 -7.24 0.00 2.45
N TRP A 67 -8.18 0.95 2.34
CA TRP A 67 -9.48 0.70 1.71
C TRP A 67 -9.33 0.31 0.24
N LYS A 68 -8.53 1.06 -0.52
CA LYS A 68 -8.28 0.78 -1.94
C LYS A 68 -7.57 -0.56 -2.13
N ALA A 69 -6.58 -0.87 -1.31
CA ALA A 69 -5.88 -2.14 -1.33
C ALA A 69 -6.82 -3.32 -1.03
N SER A 70 -7.67 -3.19 -0.01
CA SER A 70 -8.65 -4.22 0.37
C SER A 70 -9.64 -4.50 -0.75
N ARG A 71 -10.11 -3.44 -1.43
CA ARG A 71 -11.02 -3.58 -2.57
C ARG A 71 -10.34 -4.30 -3.74
N ALA A 72 -9.13 -3.90 -4.11
CA ALA A 72 -8.38 -4.55 -5.19
C ALA A 72 -8.11 -6.03 -4.89
N LEU A 73 -7.78 -6.37 -3.64
CA LEU A 73 -7.59 -7.75 -3.22
C LEU A 73 -8.89 -8.57 -3.29
N LYS A 74 -10.02 -7.99 -2.92
CA LYS A 74 -11.33 -8.63 -3.06
C LYS A 74 -11.63 -8.92 -4.53
N GLU A 75 -11.49 -7.93 -5.40
CA GLU A 75 -11.73 -8.08 -6.85
C GLU A 75 -10.80 -9.16 -7.44
N ALA A 76 -9.52 -9.18 -7.04
CA ALA A 76 -8.61 -10.23 -7.46
C ALA A 76 -9.02 -11.63 -6.95
N ALA A 77 -9.51 -11.74 -5.71
CA ALA A 77 -10.00 -13.01 -5.15
C ALA A 77 -11.26 -13.51 -5.86
N ASP A 78 -12.18 -12.61 -6.20
CA ASP A 78 -13.39 -12.91 -6.96
C ASP A 78 -13.02 -13.48 -8.35
N VAL A 79 -12.07 -12.84 -9.06
CA VAL A 79 -11.56 -13.32 -10.35
C VAL A 79 -10.87 -14.70 -10.24
N ILE A 80 -10.09 -14.92 -9.17
CA ILE A 80 -9.45 -16.22 -8.91
C ILE A 80 -10.50 -17.31 -8.64
N THR A 81 -11.60 -16.97 -7.99
CA THR A 81 -12.70 -17.91 -7.70
C THR A 81 -13.47 -18.27 -8.96
N GLU A 82 -13.67 -17.30 -9.86
CA GLU A 82 -14.36 -17.49 -11.14
C GLU A 82 -13.57 -18.40 -12.10
N SER A 83 -12.24 -18.38 -12.05
CA SER A 83 -11.38 -19.21 -12.89
C SER A 83 -10.50 -20.17 -12.08
N PRO A 84 -10.86 -21.47 -11.99
CA PRO A 84 -10.06 -22.48 -11.27
C PRO A 84 -8.62 -22.62 -11.80
N PHE A 85 -8.39 -22.31 -13.09
CA PHE A 85 -7.07 -22.32 -13.70
C PHE A 85 -6.15 -21.21 -13.19
N ALA A 86 -6.70 -20.09 -12.67
CA ALA A 86 -5.93 -19.00 -12.10
C ALA A 86 -5.16 -19.41 -10.84
N VAL A 87 -5.79 -20.23 -9.96
CA VAL A 87 -5.14 -20.78 -8.77
C VAL A 87 -3.96 -21.67 -9.15
N GLN A 88 -4.14 -22.50 -10.18
CA GLN A 88 -3.11 -23.42 -10.65
C GLN A 88 -1.92 -22.69 -11.29
N LEU A 89 -2.17 -21.65 -12.09
CA LEU A 89 -1.11 -20.78 -12.63
C LEU A 89 -0.34 -20.06 -11.52
N ARG A 90 -1.04 -19.53 -10.51
CA ARG A 90 -0.41 -18.93 -9.33
C ARG A 90 0.43 -19.94 -8.57
N TYR A 91 -0.03 -21.18 -8.43
CA TYR A 91 0.76 -22.28 -7.86
C TYR A 91 2.06 -22.51 -8.65
N LEU A 92 1.98 -22.64 -9.98
CA LEU A 92 3.17 -22.80 -10.83
C LEU A 92 4.11 -21.60 -10.76
N GLN A 93 3.59 -20.37 -10.69
CA GLN A 93 4.40 -19.15 -10.50
C GLN A 93 5.13 -19.16 -9.16
N THR A 94 4.43 -19.51 -8.06
CA THR A 94 5.03 -19.62 -6.73
C THR A 94 6.11 -20.71 -6.69
N LEU A 95 5.88 -21.84 -7.37
CA LEU A 95 6.90 -22.88 -7.52
C LEU A 95 8.10 -22.39 -8.32
N GLY A 96 7.89 -21.60 -9.38
CA GLY A 96 8.97 -20.98 -10.14
C GLY A 96 9.84 -20.05 -9.29
N THR A 97 9.21 -19.20 -8.46
CA THR A 97 9.94 -18.33 -7.53
C THR A 97 10.70 -19.12 -6.46
N ILE A 98 10.08 -20.13 -5.85
CA ILE A 98 10.71 -20.96 -4.81
C ILE A 98 11.84 -21.83 -5.40
N SER A 99 11.68 -22.32 -6.63
CA SER A 99 12.70 -23.11 -7.34
C SER A 99 13.93 -22.28 -7.71
N ALA A 100 13.78 -20.97 -7.91
CA ALA A 100 14.89 -20.08 -8.20
C ALA A 100 15.76 -19.78 -6.95
N GLU A 101 15.19 -19.86 -5.74
CA GLU A 101 15.85 -19.49 -4.48
C GLU A 101 16.65 -20.62 -3.80
N LYS A 102 16.76 -21.82 -4.41
CA LYS A 102 17.64 -22.96 -4.02
C LYS A 102 17.24 -23.77 -2.77
N ASN A 103 16.23 -24.66 -2.88
CA ASN A 103 16.21 -25.93 -2.11
C ASN A 103 15.36 -27.01 -2.82
N SER A 104 16.00 -28.10 -3.25
CA SER A 104 15.50 -29.05 -4.25
C SER A 104 14.55 -30.14 -3.72
N THR A 105 13.70 -29.84 -2.73
CA THR A 105 12.67 -30.79 -2.25
C THR A 105 11.28 -30.17 -2.38
N ILE A 106 10.56 -30.61 -3.42
CA ILE A 106 9.19 -30.21 -3.72
C ILE A 106 8.26 -31.01 -2.79
N ILE A 107 7.81 -30.41 -1.70
CA ILE A 107 6.80 -31.02 -0.82
C ILE A 107 5.44 -30.76 -1.46
N PHE A 108 4.86 -31.80 -2.07
CA PHE A 108 3.51 -31.77 -2.61
C PHE A 108 2.52 -32.07 -1.49
N PRO A 109 1.70 -31.10 -1.03
CA PRO A 109 0.58 -31.44 -0.16
C PRO A 109 -0.47 -32.16 -1.02
N LEU A 110 -0.42 -33.50 -1.02
CA LEU A 110 -1.49 -34.29 -1.61
C LEU A 110 -2.77 -34.00 -0.81
N PRO A 111 -3.87 -33.58 -1.47
CA PRO A 111 -5.17 -33.46 -0.83
C PRO A 111 -5.48 -34.77 -0.09
N VAL A 112 -5.86 -34.66 1.19
CA VAL A 112 -6.26 -35.82 1.99
C VAL A 112 -7.39 -36.63 1.35
N ASP A 113 -8.13 -36.01 0.42
CA ASP A 113 -9.17 -36.65 -0.40
C ASP A 113 -8.63 -37.72 -1.36
N LEU A 114 -7.42 -37.54 -1.91
CA LEU A 114 -6.78 -38.56 -2.78
C LEU A 114 -6.25 -39.74 -1.97
N ILE A 115 -5.76 -39.47 -0.75
CA ILE A 115 -5.22 -40.50 0.16
C ILE A 115 -6.36 -41.35 0.72
N THR A 116 -7.48 -40.71 1.09
CA THR A 116 -8.64 -41.42 1.65
C THR A 116 -9.32 -42.33 0.62
N HIS A 117 -9.37 -41.97 -0.66
CA HIS A 117 -9.89 -42.85 -1.72
C HIS A 117 -9.02 -44.11 -1.88
N PHE A 118 -7.69 -43.96 -1.87
CA PHE A 118 -6.75 -45.09 -1.94
C PHE A 118 -6.76 -46.00 -0.71
N MET A 119 -7.10 -45.48 0.48
CA MET A 119 -7.21 -46.29 1.71
C MET A 119 -8.62 -46.89 1.92
N ARG A 120 -9.67 -46.34 1.29
CA ARG A 120 -11.05 -46.84 1.39
C ARG A 120 -11.25 -48.16 0.63
N ASP A 121 -10.53 -48.35 -0.47
CA ASP A 121 -10.65 -49.57 -1.30
C ASP A 121 -9.92 -50.80 -0.71
N GLY A 122 -9.07 -50.61 0.31
CA GLY A 122 -8.30 -51.69 0.94
C GLY A 122 -8.91 -52.32 2.20
N ASN A 123 -10.02 -51.79 2.75
CA ASN A 123 -10.56 -52.26 4.04
C ASN A 123 -12.06 -52.55 3.99
N SER A 124 -12.45 -53.51 3.15
CA SER A 124 -13.76 -54.16 3.17
C SER A 124 -13.66 -55.57 3.76
N ALA A 125 -13.25 -55.69 5.02
CA ALA A 125 -13.44 -56.92 5.81
C ALA A 125 -13.38 -56.61 7.30
N GLY A 126 -14.51 -56.70 8.01
CA GLY A 126 -14.51 -56.67 9.48
C GLY A 126 -15.68 -55.92 10.10
N HIS A 127 -16.87 -56.49 9.99
CA HIS A 127 -18.05 -56.13 10.76
C HIS A 127 -17.88 -56.64 12.21
N ASN A 128 -17.99 -55.80 13.25
CA ASN A 128 -18.84 -56.11 14.41
C ASN A 128 -19.10 -54.89 15.35
N SER A 129 -20.40 -54.64 15.48
CA SER A 129 -21.21 -54.09 16.58
C SER A 129 -20.64 -53.97 18.02
N ARG A 130 -21.15 -52.92 18.69
CA ARG A 130 -21.53 -52.78 20.12
C ARG A 130 -20.51 -52.25 21.14
N GLY A 131 -20.79 -51.04 21.64
CA GLY A 131 -21.09 -50.83 23.06
C GLY A 131 -20.13 -49.94 23.88
N GLY A 132 -20.68 -48.88 24.49
CA GLY A 132 -20.41 -48.58 25.91
C GLY A 132 -19.56 -47.37 26.29
N THR A 133 -20.25 -46.29 26.68
CA THR A 133 -20.03 -45.43 27.88
C THR A 133 -18.71 -44.65 28.10
N THR A 134 -18.87 -43.33 28.06
CA THR A 134 -18.52 -42.32 29.08
C THR A 134 -17.18 -42.42 29.82
N GLY A 135 -16.28 -41.49 29.51
CA GLY A 135 -15.10 -41.16 30.31
C GLY A 135 -14.76 -39.68 30.17
N HIS A 136 -15.08 -38.91 31.21
CA HIS A 136 -14.86 -37.46 31.36
C HIS A 136 -13.38 -37.20 31.69
N GLY A 137 -12.67 -36.39 30.89
CA GLY A 137 -11.31 -35.91 31.18
C GLY A 137 -11.18 -34.44 30.82
N GLY A 138 -10.90 -33.59 31.82
CA GLY A 138 -10.93 -32.12 31.72
C GLY A 138 -9.78 -31.51 30.89
N PRO A 139 -9.88 -30.22 30.53
CA PRO A 139 -8.91 -29.54 29.70
C PRO A 139 -7.67 -29.11 30.50
N SER A 140 -6.52 -29.71 30.19
CA SER A 140 -5.21 -29.20 30.60
C SER A 140 -4.81 -28.02 29.70
N HIS A 141 -4.73 -26.83 30.29
CA HIS A 141 -4.17 -25.64 29.65
C HIS A 141 -2.66 -25.81 29.43
N SER A 142 -2.26 -26.23 28.23
CA SER A 142 -0.89 -26.07 27.74
C SER A 142 -0.78 -24.74 27.00
N ARG A 143 -0.18 -23.77 27.72
CA ARG A 143 0.30 -22.47 27.27
C ARG A 143 1.30 -22.66 26.13
N ALA A 144 0.83 -22.58 24.89
CA ALA A 144 1.69 -22.48 23.72
C ALA A 144 2.01 -21.00 23.48
N ASP A 145 3.22 -20.63 23.91
CA ASP A 145 3.97 -19.51 23.36
C ASP A 145 4.06 -19.68 21.83
N ARG A 146 3.55 -18.69 21.10
CA ARG A 146 3.82 -18.54 19.66
C ARG A 146 3.81 -17.07 19.29
N SER A 147 4.87 -16.43 19.74
CA SER A 147 5.44 -15.23 19.12
C SER A 147 5.92 -15.55 17.69
N HIS A 148 5.84 -14.56 16.80
CA HIS A 148 6.42 -14.49 15.45
C HIS A 148 5.84 -15.40 14.35
N ASP A 149 4.63 -15.12 13.85
CA ASP A 149 4.26 -15.49 12.46
C ASP A 149 3.22 -14.56 11.80
N GLY A 150 3.00 -13.37 12.37
CA GLY A 150 2.13 -12.33 11.78
C GLY A 150 2.81 -11.45 10.73
N ALA A 151 4.11 -11.65 10.46
CA ALA A 151 4.90 -10.75 9.63
C ALA A 151 5.03 -11.20 8.16
N GLN A 152 4.91 -12.50 7.86
CA GLN A 152 5.13 -13.01 6.50
C GLN A 152 3.86 -13.03 5.63
N THR A 153 2.67 -13.11 6.24
CA THR A 153 1.40 -13.03 5.49
C THR A 153 1.05 -11.61 5.04
N ALA A 154 1.61 -10.58 5.70
CA ALA A 154 1.49 -9.18 5.28
C ALA A 154 2.40 -8.85 4.08
N ALA A 155 3.59 -9.46 3.98
CA ALA A 155 4.56 -9.16 2.94
C ALA A 155 4.10 -9.64 1.54
N ALA A 156 3.39 -10.76 1.45
CA ALA A 156 2.85 -11.26 0.20
C ALA A 156 1.63 -10.45 -0.31
N ALA A 157 0.87 -9.81 0.60
CA ALA A 157 -0.25 -8.93 0.24
C ALA A 157 0.22 -7.54 -0.23
N ALA A 158 1.31 -7.02 0.35
CA ALA A 158 1.88 -5.71 0.00
C ALA A 158 2.48 -5.68 -1.43
N ALA A 159 3.06 -6.79 -1.90
CA ALA A 159 3.65 -6.87 -3.24
C ALA A 159 2.61 -6.78 -4.37
N ALA A 160 1.36 -7.23 -4.13
CA ALA A 160 0.28 -7.14 -5.12
C ALA A 160 -0.34 -5.73 -5.19
N ALA A 161 -0.40 -4.99 -4.06
CA ALA A 161 -0.95 -3.64 -4.02
C ALA A 161 -0.02 -2.59 -4.67
N ALA A 162 1.29 -2.77 -4.59
CA ALA A 162 2.27 -1.88 -5.22
C ALA A 162 2.22 -1.92 -6.76
N ALA A 163 1.90 -3.06 -7.36
CA ALA A 163 1.78 -3.20 -8.81
C ALA A 163 0.52 -2.50 -9.38
N ALA A 164 -0.58 -2.45 -8.63
CA ALA A 164 -1.81 -1.81 -9.06
C ALA A 164 -1.76 -0.27 -8.99
N ALA A 165 -0.99 0.30 -8.06
CA ALA A 165 -0.79 1.75 -7.98
C ALA A 165 0.07 2.29 -9.15
N ALA A 166 1.09 1.54 -9.56
CA ALA A 166 1.97 1.92 -10.68
C ALA A 166 1.26 1.88 -12.06
N ALA A 167 0.21 1.07 -12.22
CA ALA A 167 -0.56 0.99 -13.46
C ALA A 167 -1.52 2.18 -13.66
N VAL A 168 -1.98 2.83 -12.57
CA VAL A 168 -2.90 3.99 -12.65
C VAL A 168 -2.16 5.28 -13.04
N GLU A 169 -0.86 5.38 -12.77
CA GLU A 169 -0.06 6.59 -13.05
C GLU A 169 0.38 6.69 -14.53
N GLN A 170 0.47 5.57 -15.26
CA GLN A 170 0.85 5.55 -16.68
C GLN A 170 -0.27 5.98 -17.65
N GLN A 171 -1.50 6.23 -17.17
CA GLN A 171 -2.63 6.60 -18.03
C GLN A 171 -2.93 8.10 -18.08
N SER A 172 -2.21 8.94 -17.32
CA SER A 172 -2.38 10.42 -17.34
C SER A 172 -1.36 11.17 -18.20
N THR A 173 -0.35 10.50 -18.75
CA THR A 173 0.58 11.08 -19.73
C THR A 173 0.27 10.53 -21.12
N GLY A 174 -0.90 10.86 -21.66
CA GLY A 174 -1.13 10.78 -23.10
C GLY A 174 -0.41 11.94 -23.80
N PRO A 175 0.18 11.75 -24.99
CA PRO A 175 0.78 12.86 -25.73
C PRO A 175 -0.32 13.83 -26.18
N ASP A 176 -0.30 15.05 -25.65
CA ASP A 176 -1.10 16.19 -26.11
C ASP A 176 -0.73 16.53 -27.56
N ASN A 177 -1.40 15.90 -28.54
CA ASN A 177 -1.32 16.31 -29.93
C ASN A 177 -2.26 17.48 -30.20
N ASN A 178 -1.90 18.65 -29.67
CA ASN A 178 -2.48 19.92 -30.09
C ASN A 178 -1.37 20.94 -30.36
N SER A 179 -0.53 20.62 -31.35
CA SER A 179 0.48 21.52 -31.92
C SER A 179 0.46 21.49 -33.45
N GLN A 180 -0.74 21.46 -34.03
CA GLN A 180 -0.96 21.78 -35.43
C GLN A 180 -2.06 22.83 -35.49
N PHE A 181 -1.70 24.10 -35.29
CA PHE A 181 -2.33 25.29 -35.89
C PHE A 181 -1.69 26.53 -35.25
N ALA A 182 -0.57 26.99 -35.82
CA ALA A 182 -0.15 28.39 -35.80
C ALA A 182 0.75 28.61 -37.02
N VAL A 183 0.13 29.08 -38.09
CA VAL A 183 0.77 29.87 -39.15
C VAL A 183 0.88 31.30 -38.63
#